data_AF-A0A1F7S252-F1
#
_entry.id   AF-A0A1F7S252-F1
#
_cell.length_a   1.000
_cell.length_b   1.000
_cell.length_c   1.000
_cell.angle_alpha   90.00
_cell.angle_beta   90.00
_cell.angle_gamma   90.00
#
_symmetry.space_group_name_H-M   'P 1'
#
loop_
_entity.id
_entity.type
_entity.pdbx_description
1 polymer ?
#
loop_
_entity_poly.entity_id
_entity_poly.type
_entity_poly.pdbx_seq_one_letter_code
_entity_poly.pdbx_strand_id
1 'polypeptide(L)' 'WKVPVSDDKPFGVKYSLVFVRDGKRVIGYDNAEGKGDHKHIGDKELPYNFTTVKKLFDDFYRDLEEVQK' A
#
# COMPACT_ATOMS: atom_id res chain seq x y z
N TRP A 1 9.70 -4.52 -5.08
CA TRP A 1 10.31 -5.61 -5.87
C TRP A 1 9.93 -5.42 -7.34
N LYS A 2 10.84 -5.64 -8.30
CA LYS A 2 10.53 -5.55 -9.75
C LYS A 2 9.94 -6.86 -10.26
N VAL A 3 8.77 -6.81 -10.90
CA VAL A 3 8.07 -7.97 -11.48
C VAL A 3 7.81 -7.71 -12.97
N PRO A 4 7.54 -8.76 -13.79
CA PRO A 4 7.07 -8.56 -15.15
C PRO A 4 5.84 -7.67 -15.19
N VAL A 5 5.74 -6.82 -16.21
CA VAL A 5 4.55 -6.01 -16.46
C VAL A 5 3.41 -6.94 -16.87
N SER A 6 2.24 -6.73 -16.28
CA SER A 6 1.00 -7.45 -16.58
C SER A 6 -0.19 -6.54 -16.30
N ASP A 7 -1.40 -6.94 -16.68
CA ASP A 7 -2.63 -6.19 -16.36
C ASP A 7 -2.81 -5.99 -14.85
N ASP A 8 -2.39 -6.96 -14.03
CA ASP A 8 -2.43 -6.88 -12.56
C ASP A 8 -1.27 -6.05 -11.97
N LYS A 9 -0.19 -5.83 -12.73
CA LYS A 9 1.02 -5.09 -12.33
C LYS A 9 1.50 -4.18 -13.47
N PRO A 10 0.76 -3.13 -13.82
CA PRO A 10 1.05 -2.30 -14.99
C PRO A 10 2.39 -1.56 -14.88
N PHE A 11 2.84 -1.28 -13.65
CA PHE A 11 4.11 -0.62 -13.38
C PHE A 11 5.29 -1.57 -13.20
N GLY A 12 5.07 -2.90 -13.27
CA GLY A 12 6.13 -3.90 -13.06
C GLY A 12 6.71 -3.87 -11.64
N VAL A 13 5.90 -3.50 -10.65
CA VAL A 13 6.31 -3.38 -9.24
C VAL A 13 5.35 -4.15 -8.33
N LYS A 14 5.91 -5.01 -7.47
CA LYS A 14 5.22 -5.61 -6.32
C LYS A 14 5.70 -4.91 -5.04
N TYR A 15 4.79 -4.50 -4.17
CA TYR A 15 5.11 -3.80 -2.94
C TYR A 15 4.23 -4.26 -1.77
N SER A 16 4.75 -4.06 -0.56
CA SER A 16 4.04 -4.28 0.71
C SER A 16 4.68 -3.39 1.77
N LEU A 17 4.00 -2.33 2.16
CA LEU A 17 4.37 -1.45 3.26
C LEU A 17 3.35 -1.68 4.38
N VAL A 18 3.80 -1.98 5.59
CA VAL A 18 2.90 -2.27 6.71
C VAL A 18 3.42 -1.59 7.96
N PHE A 19 2.52 -0.93 8.68
CA PHE A 19 2.76 -0.42 10.02
C PHE A 19 1.91 -1.21 11.02
N VAL A 20 2.60 -1.84 11.98
CA VAL A 20 2.00 -2.66 13.04
C VAL A 20 2.30 -2.02 14.39
N ARG A 21 1.29 -1.85 15.22
CA ARG A 21 1.41 -1.35 16.59
C ARG A 21 0.63 -2.28 17.52
N ASP A 22 1.24 -2.68 18.64
CA ASP A 22 0.63 -3.57 19.63
C ASP A 22 0.06 -4.87 19.02
N GLY A 23 0.77 -5.42 18.03
CA GLY A 23 0.37 -6.64 17.30
C GLY A 23 -0.76 -6.46 16.28
N LYS A 24 -1.26 -5.23 16.07
CA LYS A 24 -2.34 -4.93 15.12
C LYS A 24 -1.83 -4.13 13.92
N ARG A 25 -2.24 -4.52 12.71
CA ARG A 25 -2.02 -3.72 11.50
C ARG A 25 -2.81 -2.43 11.62
N VAL A 26 -2.12 -1.30 11.65
CA VAL A 26 -2.74 0.03 11.70
C VAL A 26 -2.84 0.60 10.28
N ILE A 27 -1.78 0.45 9.50
CA ILE A 27 -1.77 0.81 8.07
C ILE A 27 -1.11 -0.32 7.28
N GLY A 28 -1.55 -0.54 6.04
CA GLY A 28 -0.63 -1.07 5.06
C GLY A 28 -1.04 -0.84 3.61
N TYR A 29 -0.08 -0.79 2.72
CA TYR A 29 -0.27 -0.62 1.29
C TYR A 29 0.34 -1.83 0.60
N ASP A 30 -0.44 -2.51 -0.22
CA ASP A 30 0.03 -3.65 -0.98
C ASP A 30 -0.73 -3.78 -2.30
N ASN A 31 -0.24 -4.65 -3.17
CA ASN A 31 -0.88 -4.95 -4.43
C ASN A 31 -0.99 -6.46 -4.64
N ALA A 32 -1.62 -7.13 -3.68
CA ALA A 32 -1.88 -8.57 -3.75
C ALA A 32 -2.46 -9.02 -5.10
N GLU A 33 -2.13 -10.25 -5.49
CA GLU A 33 -2.50 -10.82 -6.79
C GLU A 33 -4.01 -10.85 -6.97
N GLY A 34 -4.48 -10.29 -8.09
CA GLY A 34 -5.90 -10.26 -8.43
C GLY A 34 -6.73 -9.24 -7.65
N LYS A 35 -6.13 -8.44 -6.75
CA LYS A 35 -6.81 -7.36 -6.03
C LYS A 35 -6.50 -5.97 -6.60
N GLY A 36 -5.40 -5.83 -7.34
CA GLY A 36 -4.85 -4.53 -7.69
C GLY A 36 -4.26 -3.79 -6.48
N ASP A 37 -3.88 -2.55 -6.71
CA ASP A 37 -3.27 -1.68 -5.72
C ASP A 37 -4.32 -1.23 -4.68
N HIS A 38 -4.05 -1.45 -3.39
CA HIS A 38 -4.96 -1.08 -2.32
C HIS A 38 -4.21 -0.72 -1.04
N LYS A 39 -4.94 -0.08 -0.12
CA LYS A 39 -4.46 0.26 1.21
C LYS A 39 -5.44 -0.19 2.28
N HIS A 40 -4.89 -0.39 3.47
CA HIS A 40 -5.57 -0.78 4.69
C HIS A 40 -5.37 0.33 5.70
N ILE A 41 -6.45 0.84 6.28
CA ILE A 41 -6.43 1.79 7.40
C ILE A 41 -7.31 1.22 8.50
N GLY A 42 -6.69 0.72 9.57
CA GLY A 42 -7.35 -0.17 10.53
C GLY A 42 -7.96 -1.37 9.82
N ASP A 43 -9.26 -1.60 10.02
CA ASP A 43 -10.00 -2.71 9.41
C ASP A 43 -10.59 -2.38 8.01
N LYS A 44 -10.29 -1.20 7.45
CA LYS A 44 -10.85 -0.76 6.16
C LYS A 44 -9.87 -1.00 5.02
N GLU A 45 -10.30 -1.78 4.02
CA GLU A 45 -9.63 -1.93 2.73
C GLU A 45 -10.16 -0.86 1.76
N LEU A 46 -9.26 -0.11 1.10
CA LEU A 46 -9.58 0.98 0.19
C LEU A 46 -8.75 0.83 -1.09
N PRO A 47 -9.32 1.11 -2.28
CA PRO A 47 -8.54 1.13 -3.51
C PRO A 47 -7.44 2.20 -3.42
N TYR A 48 -6.28 1.91 -3.99
CA TYR A 48 -5.16 2.83 -4.05
C TYR A 48 -4.67 2.98 -5.49
N ASN A 49 -4.55 4.21 -5.98
CA ASN A 49 -4.06 4.45 -7.33
C ASN A 49 -2.54 4.63 -7.31
N PHE A 50 -1.80 3.53 -7.46
CA PHE A 50 -0.35 3.60 -7.54
C PHE A 50 0.09 4.37 -8.79
N THR A 51 1.11 5.22 -8.64
CA THR A 51 1.73 5.92 -9.77
C THR A 51 3.26 5.80 -9.75
N THR A 52 3.86 6.02 -8.58
CA THR A 52 5.31 5.95 -8.40
C THR A 52 5.64 5.44 -7.01
N VAL A 53 6.83 4.84 -6.87
CA VAL A 53 7.35 4.40 -5.57
C VAL A 53 7.52 5.58 -4.60
N LYS A 54 7.93 6.76 -5.10
CA LYS A 54 8.04 7.96 -4.26
C LYS A 54 6.66 8.35 -3.69
N LYS A 55 5.63 8.41 -4.53
CA LYS A 55 4.27 8.75 -4.09
C LYS A 55 3.70 7.71 -3.12
N LEU A 56 4.00 6.42 -3.32
CA LEU A 56 3.66 5.36 -2.39
C LEU A 56 4.21 5.64 -0.97
N PHE A 57 5.49 6.04 -0.86
CA PHE A 57 6.06 6.42 0.42
C PHE A 57 5.42 7.69 0.99
N ASP A 58 5.30 8.75 0.18
CA ASP A 58 4.71 10.03 0.62
C ASP A 58 3.27 9.82 1.17
N ASP A 59 2.45 9.04 0.46
CA ASP A 59 1.08 8.75 0.87
C ASP A 59 1.03 7.85 2.13
N PHE A 60 1.92 6.86 2.23
CA PHE A 60 2.01 5.99 3.41
C PHE A 60 2.38 6.76 4.67
N TYR A 61 3.38 7.65 4.60
CA TYR A 61 3.80 8.46 5.73
C TYR A 61 2.71 9.45 6.15
N ARG A 62 2.06 10.08 5.17
CA ARG A 62 0.92 10.96 5.45
C ARG A 62 -0.18 10.24 6.22
N ASP A 63 -0.61 9.07 5.74
CA ASP A 63 -1.63 8.29 6.45
C ASP A 63 -1.14 7.91 7.85
N LEU A 64 0.14 7.55 8.01
CA LEU A 64 0.77 7.21 9.29
C LEU A 64 0.77 8.38 10.29
N GLU A 65 1.01 9.60 9.83
CA GLU A 65 0.89 10.80 10.65
C GLU A 65 -0.57 11.06 11.07
N GLU A 66 -1.53 10.84 10.18
CA GLU A 66 -2.96 11.04 10.49
C GLU A 66 -3.50 10.06 11.54
N VAL A 67 -3.06 8.80 11.57
CA VAL A 67 -3.48 7.83 12.61
C VAL A 67 -2.73 7.96 13.93
N GLN A 68 -1.62 8.71 13.97
CA GLN A 68 -0.87 8.95 15.21
C GLN A 68 -1.28 10.23 15.95
N LYS A 69 -2.10 11.08 15.33
CA LYS A 69 -2.79 12.18 16.00
C LYS A 69 -3.88 11.66 16.93
#